data_AF-A0A7S0HRR4-F1
#
_entry.id   AF-A0A7S0HRR4-F1
#
_cell.length_a   1.000
_cell.length_b   1.000
_cell.length_c   1.000
_cell.angle_alpha   90.00
_cell.angle_beta   90.00
_cell.angle_gamma   90.00
#
_symmetry.space_group_name_H-M   'P 1'
#
loop_
_entity.id
_entity.type
_entity.pdbx_description
1 polymer ?
#
loop_
_entity_poly.entity_id
_entity_poly.type
_entity_poly.pdbx_seq_one_letter_code
_entity_poly.pdbx_strand_id
1 'polypeptide(L)'
;DQCVTAPCMHRFCQGCVEKWIRIGQLNCPECKQTVKTRRSFQRDVRADALVHALLVDCQVDISGMSSADVKQAGFVEVEAIWLHQASTSGARAVAAGEEDGGEGAARAAQER
;
A
#
# COMPACT_ATOMS: atom_id res chain seq x y z
N ASP A 1 0.18 -9.56 -2.91
CA ASP A 1 1.28 -10.56 -2.94
C ASP A 1 0.98 -11.64 -1.91
N GLN A 2 1.49 -12.86 -2.07
CA GLN A 2 1.17 -13.98 -1.17
C GLN A 2 1.92 -13.85 0.17
N CYS A 3 1.24 -14.13 1.27
CA CYS A 3 1.81 -14.10 2.61
C CYS A 3 2.56 -15.41 2.93
N VAL A 4 3.76 -15.29 3.49
CA VAL A 4 4.57 -16.41 3.97
C VAL A 4 5.03 -16.18 5.41
N THR A 5 4.99 -17.24 6.22
CA THR A 5 5.35 -17.24 7.64
C THR A 5 6.65 -18.03 7.85
N ALA A 6 7.57 -17.45 8.63
CA ALA A 6 8.79 -18.09 9.09
C ALA A 6 8.52 -19.03 10.29
N PRO A 7 9.42 -19.98 10.63
CA PRO A 7 9.25 -20.83 11.81
C PRO A 7 9.20 -20.07 13.15
N CYS A 8 9.68 -18.82 13.14
CA CYS A 8 9.61 -17.88 14.25
C CYS A 8 8.34 -16.99 14.24
N MET A 9 7.29 -17.40 13.51
CA MET A 9 5.97 -16.76 13.40
C MET A 9 5.92 -15.34 12.79
N HIS A 10 7.05 -14.79 12.35
CA HIS A 10 7.09 -13.56 11.57
C HIS A 10 6.57 -13.78 10.14
N ARG A 11 5.82 -12.82 9.61
CA ARG A 11 5.18 -12.87 8.28
C ARG A 11 5.80 -11.89 7.30
N PHE A 12 5.90 -12.29 6.03
CA PHE A 12 6.48 -11.50 4.94
C PHE A 12 5.68 -11.70 3.65
N CYS A 13 5.91 -10.83 2.66
CA CYS A 13 5.48 -11.09 1.30
C CYS A 13 6.39 -12.14 0.63
N GLN A 14 5.85 -13.01 -0.21
CA GLN A 14 6.64 -14.06 -0.87
C GLN A 14 7.78 -13.43 -1.70
N GLY A 15 7.49 -12.40 -2.49
CA GLY A 15 8.53 -11.70 -3.26
C GLY A 15 9.62 -11.06 -2.40
N CYS A 16 9.29 -10.66 -1.17
CA CYS A 16 10.21 -10.07 -0.19
C CYS A 16 11.21 -11.14 0.29
N VAL A 17 10.70 -12.27 0.78
CA VAL A 17 11.56 -13.31 1.35
C VAL A 17 12.36 -14.03 0.25
N GLU A 18 11.82 -14.16 -0.95
CA GLU A 18 12.57 -14.73 -2.07
C GLU A 18 13.76 -13.89 -2.50
N LYS A 19 13.66 -12.54 -2.44
CA LYS A 19 14.79 -11.63 -2.63
C LYS A 19 15.81 -11.79 -1.49
N TRP A 20 15.35 -11.84 -0.24
CA TRP A 20 16.20 -12.03 0.94
C TRP A 20 17.04 -13.32 0.86
N ILE A 21 16.42 -14.45 0.47
CA ILE A 21 17.17 -15.71 0.36
C ILE A 21 18.03 -15.75 -0.91
N ARG A 22 17.65 -15.04 -1.98
CA ARG A 22 18.47 -14.92 -3.20
C ARG A 22 19.81 -14.21 -2.95
N ILE A 23 19.88 -13.28 -1.99
CA ILE A 23 21.15 -12.67 -1.54
C ILE A 23 21.90 -13.53 -0.49
N GLY A 24 21.54 -14.80 -0.32
CA GLY A 24 22.23 -15.77 0.53
C GLY A 24 21.80 -15.78 2.01
N GLN A 25 20.82 -14.98 2.42
CA GLN A 25 20.40 -14.91 3.82
C GLN A 25 19.41 -16.02 4.18
N LEU A 26 19.85 -16.97 5.02
CA LEU A 26 19.04 -18.05 5.61
C LEU A 26 18.67 -17.74 7.07
N ASN A 27 18.15 -16.54 7.30
CA ASN A 27 17.63 -16.08 8.59
C ASN A 27 16.31 -15.31 8.42
N CYS A 28 15.56 -15.16 9.50
CA CYS A 28 14.42 -14.26 9.54
C CYS A 28 14.88 -12.80 9.34
N PRO A 29 14.30 -12.03 8.40
CA PRO A 29 14.59 -10.59 8.25
C PRO A 29 14.40 -9.79 9.54
N GLU A 30 13.44 -10.17 10.38
CA GLU A 30 13.11 -9.49 11.63
C GLU A 30 14.04 -9.95 12.77
N CYS A 31 13.70 -11.07 13.44
CA CYS A 31 14.40 -11.56 14.63
C CYS A 31 15.74 -12.28 14.39
N LYS A 32 16.24 -12.31 13.15
CA LYS A 32 17.50 -12.96 12.73
C LYS A 32 17.64 -14.47 13.04
N GLN A 33 16.60 -15.13 13.56
CA GLN A 33 16.61 -16.57 13.79
C GLN A 33 16.90 -17.34 12.50
N THR A 34 17.91 -18.21 12.55
CA THR A 34 18.35 -19.04 11.41
C THR A 34 17.25 -19.99 10.96
N VAL A 35 17.09 -20.14 9.64
CA VAL A 35 16.17 -21.11 9.03
C VAL A 35 16.94 -22.20 8.29
N LYS A 36 16.42 -23.44 8.28
CA LYS A 36 17.14 -24.59 7.72
C LYS A 36 17.23 -24.58 6.20
N THR A 37 16.20 -24.10 5.50
CA THR A 37 16.13 -24.10 4.02
C THR A 37 15.22 -22.98 3.49
N ARG A 38 15.22 -22.73 2.17
CA ARG A 38 14.17 -21.91 1.50
C ARG A 38 12.75 -22.35 1.87
N ARG A 39 12.51 -23.67 1.99
CA ARG A 39 11.21 -24.25 2.34
C ARG A 39 10.83 -24.09 3.81
N SER A 40 11.65 -23.43 4.63
CA SER A 40 11.27 -23.10 6.01
C SER A 40 10.26 -21.95 6.10
N PHE A 41 10.13 -21.12 5.06
CA PHE A 41 9.03 -20.15 4.94
C PHE A 41 7.84 -20.84 4.27
N GLN A 42 6.68 -20.79 4.92
CA GLN A 42 5.46 -21.51 4.52
C GLN A 42 4.34 -20.52 4.20
N ARG A 43 3.53 -20.78 3.16
CA ARG A 43 2.42 -19.87 2.80
C ARG A 43 1.35 -19.84 3.88
N ASP A 44 0.93 -18.64 4.29
CA ASP A 44 -0.18 -18.45 5.25
C ASP A 44 -1.46 -18.05 4.51
N VAL A 45 -2.19 -19.06 4.05
CA VAL A 45 -3.47 -18.89 3.32
C VAL A 45 -4.53 -18.19 4.18
N ARG A 46 -4.43 -18.26 5.52
CA ARG A 46 -5.37 -17.55 6.42
C ARG A 46 -5.07 -16.06 6.48
N ALA A 47 -3.79 -15.69 6.47
CA ALA A 47 -3.40 -14.29 6.33
C ALA A 47 -3.81 -13.73 4.96
N ASP A 48 -3.59 -14.48 3.86
CA ASP A 48 -4.08 -14.11 2.52
C ASP A 48 -5.60 -13.84 2.52
N ALA A 49 -6.38 -14.76 3.09
CA ALA A 49 -7.84 -14.67 3.14
C ALA A 49 -8.34 -13.48 4.00
N LEU A 50 -7.72 -13.24 5.15
CA LEU A 50 -8.05 -12.08 6.00
C LEU A 50 -7.76 -10.75 5.30
N VAL A 51 -6.62 -10.64 4.62
CA VAL A 51 -6.27 -9.42 3.86
C VAL A 51 -7.22 -9.21 2.69
N HIS A 52 -7.62 -10.26 1.97
CA HIS A 52 -8.64 -10.16 0.92
C HIS A 52 -10.00 -9.69 1.48
N ALA A 53 -10.48 -10.35 2.53
CA ALA A 53 -11.76 -10.01 3.16
C ALA A 53 -11.81 -8.56 3.64
N LEU A 54 -10.73 -8.06 4.25
CA LEU A 54 -10.67 -6.71 4.81
C LEU A 54 -10.49 -5.59 3.77
N LEU A 55 -9.83 -5.87 2.62
CA LEU A 55 -9.44 -4.84 1.64
C LEU A 55 -10.19 -4.91 0.30
N VAL A 56 -10.88 -6.02 0.02
CA VAL A 56 -11.60 -6.24 -1.25
C VAL A 56 -13.10 -6.47 -0.99
N ASP A 57 -13.42 -7.43 -0.11
CA ASP A 57 -14.81 -7.83 0.12
C ASP A 57 -15.54 -6.83 1.04
N CYS A 58 -14.87 -6.40 2.11
CA CYS A 58 -15.27 -5.21 2.87
C CYS A 58 -14.85 -3.96 2.08
N GLN A 59 -15.82 -3.30 1.44
CA GLN A 59 -15.66 -1.96 0.84
C GLN A 59 -15.53 -0.89 1.94
N VAL A 60 -14.48 -0.95 2.75
CA VAL A 60 -14.16 0.09 3.73
C VAL A 60 -13.58 1.28 2.96
N ASP A 61 -14.41 2.27 2.70
CA ASP A 61 -13.91 3.56 2.20
C ASP A 61 -13.21 4.31 3.33
N ILE A 62 -11.91 4.07 3.47
CA ILE A 62 -11.04 4.77 4.41
C ILE A 62 -10.79 6.22 3.97
N SER A 63 -11.03 6.57 2.69
CA SER A 63 -10.69 7.90 2.16
C SER A 63 -11.54 9.03 2.73
N GLY A 64 -12.72 8.71 3.26
CA GLY A 64 -13.60 9.64 3.99
C GLY A 64 -13.53 9.57 5.51
N MET A 65 -12.76 8.64 6.12
CA MET A 65 -12.70 8.51 7.58
C MET A 65 -11.84 9.61 8.22
N SER A 66 -12.48 10.61 8.83
CA SER A 66 -11.75 11.62 9.60
C SER A 66 -11.26 11.06 10.94
N SER A 67 -10.26 11.71 11.54
CA SER A 67 -9.78 11.39 12.89
C SER A 67 -10.86 11.55 13.98
N ALA A 68 -11.99 12.22 13.70
CA ALA A 68 -13.14 12.28 14.59
C ALA A 68 -14.03 11.03 14.45
N ASP A 69 -14.26 10.55 13.23
CA ASP A 69 -15.09 9.36 12.97
C ASP A 69 -14.46 8.09 13.54
N VAL A 70 -13.14 7.95 13.41
CA VAL A 70 -12.36 6.85 14.02
C VAL A 70 -12.57 6.81 15.55
N LYS A 71 -12.49 7.98 16.21
CA LYS A 71 -12.69 8.10 17.66
C LYS A 71 -14.15 7.86 18.05
N GLN A 72 -15.11 8.35 17.25
CA GLN A 72 -16.54 8.18 17.49
C GLN A 72 -16.99 6.71 17.34
N ALA A 73 -16.37 5.96 16.45
CA ALA A 73 -16.60 4.52 16.27
C ALA A 73 -15.96 3.65 17.37
N GLY A 74 -15.27 4.24 18.35
CA GLY A 74 -14.61 3.53 19.44
C GLY A 74 -13.31 2.82 19.03
N PHE A 75 -12.81 3.07 17.82
CA PHE A 75 -11.49 2.60 17.40
C PHE A 75 -10.42 3.52 17.99
N VAL A 76 -9.48 2.92 18.72
CA VAL A 76 -8.29 3.63 19.18
C VAL A 76 -7.30 3.70 18.03
N GLU A 77 -6.81 4.90 17.73
CA GLU A 77 -5.65 5.11 16.87
C GLU A 77 -4.43 4.46 17.54
N VAL A 78 -4.10 3.24 17.11
CA VAL A 78 -2.82 2.62 17.42
C VAL A 78 -1.74 3.35 16.62
N GLU A 79 -0.68 3.82 17.29
CA GLU A 79 0.52 4.30 16.61
C GLU A 79 0.92 3.26 15.57
N ALA A 80 0.97 3.69 14.30
CA ALA A 80 0.75 2.80 13.17
C ALA A 80 1.68 1.58 13.16
N ILE A 81 1.18 0.46 12.64
CA ILE A 81 2.07 -0.56 12.07
C ILE A 81 2.89 0.16 10.99
N TRP A 82 4.18 0.39 11.26
CA TRP A 82 5.06 1.31 10.54
C TRP A 82 5.24 0.94 9.06
N LEU A 83 4.27 1.31 8.23
CA LEU A 83 4.49 1.58 6.81
C LEU A 83 5.36 2.83 6.71
N HIS A 84 6.67 2.62 6.67
CA HIS A 84 7.62 3.68 6.30
C HIS A 84 7.11 4.35 5.03
N GLN A 85 6.86 5.66 5.10
CA GLN A 85 6.39 6.43 3.95
C GLN A 85 7.42 6.26 2.82
N ALA A 86 7.02 5.58 1.74
CA ALA A 86 7.78 5.62 0.51
C ALA A 86 7.71 7.06 0.02
N SER A 87 8.84 7.78 0.08
CA SER A 87 8.91 9.19 -0.31
C SER A 87 8.48 9.35 -1.77
N THR A 88 7.25 9.82 -1.99
CA THR A 88 6.68 10.08 -3.32
C THR A 88 7.15 11.43 -3.82
N SER A 89 8.46 11.57 -3.99
CA SER A 89 9.08 12.68 -4.72
C SER A 89 8.70 12.59 -6.21
N GLY A 90 7.49 13.03 -6.57
CA GLY A 90 7.03 13.01 -7.96
C GLY A 90 5.52 12.99 -8.25
N ALA A 91 4.61 13.27 -7.31
CA ALA A 91 3.20 13.48 -7.64
C ALA A 91 2.93 14.98 -7.90
N ARG A 92 2.96 15.40 -9.17
CA ARG A 92 2.71 16.79 -9.59
C ARG A 92 1.20 17.08 -9.52
N ALA A 93 0.78 17.99 -8.65
CA ALA A 93 -0.61 18.39 -8.53
C ALA A 93 -1.12 19.00 -9.85
N VAL A 94 -2.26 18.49 -10.33
CA VAL A 94 -3.12 19.16 -11.32
C VAL A 94 -4.24 19.85 -10.56
N ALA A 95 -4.38 21.17 -10.75
CA ALA A 95 -5.36 21.99 -10.05
C ALA A 95 -6.46 22.45 -11.02
N ALA A 96 -7.71 22.15 -10.64
CA ALA A 96 -8.98 22.86 -10.83
C ALA A 96 -9.26 23.73 -12.10
N GLY A 97 -10.48 23.62 -12.65
CA GLY A 97 -11.21 24.85 -13.04
C GLY A 97 -12.17 24.79 -14.24
N GLU A 98 -13.45 25.04 -13.93
CA GLU A 98 -14.56 25.40 -14.82
C GLU A 98 -15.35 26.56 -14.11
N GLU A 99 -16.23 27.38 -14.69
CA GLU A 99 -16.97 27.38 -15.97
C GLU A 99 -16.86 28.77 -16.65
N ASP A 100 -16.79 28.85 -17.99
CA ASP A 100 -17.79 29.46 -18.92
C ASP A 100 -17.84 31.01 -19.08
N GLY A 101 -18.23 31.47 -20.30
CA GLY A 101 -18.86 32.77 -20.56
C GLY A 101 -18.08 33.87 -21.33
N GLY A 102 -18.49 34.17 -22.57
CA GLY A 102 -18.33 35.53 -23.17
C GLY A 102 -17.84 35.64 -24.63
N GLU A 103 -18.69 36.15 -25.54
CA GLU A 103 -18.43 36.35 -26.98
C GLU A 103 -17.71 37.68 -27.33
N GLY A 104 -17.09 37.78 -28.53
CA GLY A 104 -16.60 39.07 -29.07
C GLY A 104 -15.75 39.00 -30.36
N ALA A 105 -16.39 39.02 -31.54
CA ALA A 105 -15.77 38.88 -32.87
C ALA A 105 -14.74 39.96 -33.30
N ALA A 106 -13.74 39.59 -34.14
CA ALA A 106 -13.67 39.99 -35.58
C ALA A 106 -12.29 39.82 -36.31
N ARG A 107 -12.29 39.01 -37.38
CA ARG A 107 -11.67 39.21 -38.73
C ARG A 107 -10.15 39.46 -38.97
N ALA A 108 -9.54 38.43 -39.61
CA ALA A 108 -8.94 38.43 -40.98
C ALA A 108 -7.48 38.85 -41.29
N ALA A 109 -6.97 38.27 -42.41
CA ALA A 109 -5.65 38.37 -43.12
C ALA A 109 -4.60 37.32 -42.69
N GLN A 110 -4.48 36.14 -43.32
CA GLN A 110 -4.13 35.76 -44.71
C GLN A 110 -2.65 35.93 -45.12
N GLU A 111 -1.98 34.77 -45.17
CA GLU A 111 -0.90 34.31 -46.07
C GLU A 111 -0.18 35.31 -46.98
N ARG A 112 1.16 35.36 -46.86
CA ARG A 112 2.13 35.25 -47.98
C ARG A 112 3.41 34.57 -47.50
#